data_AF-A0A7C5AT28-F1
#
_entry.id   AF-A0A7C5AT28-F1
#
_cell.length_a   1.000
_cell.length_b   1.000
_cell.length_c   1.000
_cell.angle_alpha   90.00
_cell.angle_beta   90.00
_cell.angle_gamma   90.00
#
_symmetry.space_group_name_H-M   'P 1'
#
loop_
_entity.id
_entity.type
_entity.pdbx_description
1 polymer ?
#
loop_
_entity_poly.entity_id
_entity_poly.type
_entity_poly.pdbx_seq_one_letter_code
_entity_poly.pdbx_strand_id
1 'polypeptide(L)'
;MASAIGAAAALDVALLCGVFSALDVGLRAPDWAVTLEWLPATVGIMALWLAFLWGAAWWGRPSRPPRARLWGWGNAWDLPAYLAFHEASLALLRGALGPALGSYWGAWSAVILKGSLAILAPGGVTSLREPDHRPWVLLTAALDWLSSAAMVTSGSLWAGLIARFVGLASALVAYRLAGRAAHQKKTGCLPSSERQPE
;
A
#
# COMPACT_ATOMS: atom_id res chain seq x y z
N MET A 1 -5.93 -11.99 12.19
CA MET A 1 -7.15 -12.57 11.56
C MET A 1 -8.45 -12.03 12.16
N ALA A 2 -8.61 -11.96 13.48
CA ALA A 2 -9.84 -11.42 14.11
C ALA A 2 -10.22 -9.99 13.66
N SER A 3 -9.23 -9.12 13.43
CA SER A 3 -9.45 -7.74 12.95
C SER A 3 -9.90 -7.64 11.48
N ALA A 4 -9.46 -8.55 10.62
CA ALA A 4 -9.83 -8.59 9.21
C ALA A 4 -11.29 -9.06 9.02
N ILE A 5 -11.68 -10.07 9.79
CA ILE A 5 -13.06 -10.57 9.85
C ILE A 5 -13.98 -9.49 10.39
N GLY A 6 -13.57 -8.73 11.41
CA GLY A 6 -14.36 -7.63 11.96
C GLY A 6 -14.62 -6.49 10.96
N ALA A 7 -13.62 -6.09 10.17
CA ALA A 7 -13.81 -5.03 9.16
C ALA A 7 -14.66 -5.49 7.97
N ALA A 8 -14.48 -6.73 7.51
CA ALA A 8 -15.32 -7.31 6.48
C ALA A 8 -16.77 -7.46 6.96
N ALA A 9 -16.98 -7.95 8.19
CA ALA A 9 -18.30 -8.06 8.80
C ALA A 9 -18.96 -6.69 9.00
N ALA A 10 -18.21 -5.65 9.39
CA ALA A 10 -18.75 -4.29 9.50
C ALA A 10 -19.16 -3.72 8.13
N LEU A 11 -18.40 -4.00 7.07
CA LEU A 11 -18.75 -3.64 5.70
C LEU A 11 -20.00 -4.39 5.23
N ASP A 12 -20.06 -5.71 5.44
CA ASP A 12 -21.23 -6.54 5.11
C ASP A 12 -22.47 -6.08 5.88
N VAL A 13 -22.34 -5.79 7.18
CA VAL A 13 -23.45 -5.27 7.99
C VAL A 13 -23.90 -3.90 7.50
N ALA A 14 -22.98 -3.00 7.13
CA ALA A 14 -23.35 -1.69 6.59
C ALA A 14 -24.05 -1.78 5.23
N LEU A 15 -23.63 -2.72 4.38
CA LEU A 15 -24.29 -3.05 3.11
C LEU A 15 -25.68 -3.67 3.33
N LEU A 16 -25.78 -4.64 4.24
CA LEU A 16 -27.05 -5.32 4.57
C LEU A 16 -28.06 -4.39 5.22
N CYS A 17 -27.60 -3.44 6.03
CA CYS A 17 -28.44 -2.40 6.63
C CYS A 17 -28.85 -1.30 5.63
N GLY A 18 -28.40 -1.35 4.37
CA GLY A 18 -28.73 -0.35 3.35
C GLY A 18 -28.12 1.03 3.62
N VAL A 19 -27.11 1.11 4.49
CA VAL A 19 -26.43 2.37 4.85
C VAL A 19 -25.60 2.89 3.66
N PHE A 20 -25.13 1.99 2.80
CA PHE A 20 -24.39 2.31 1.57
C PHE A 20 -25.04 1.60 0.37
N SER A 21 -25.14 2.28 -0.78
CA SER A 21 -25.44 1.58 -2.01
C SER A 21 -24.16 0.90 -2.53
N ALA A 22 -24.29 -0.26 -3.19
CA ALA A 22 -23.15 -0.96 -3.76
C ALA A 22 -22.36 -0.12 -4.79
N LEU A 23 -23.01 0.90 -5.37
CA LEU A 23 -22.39 1.88 -6.27
C LEU A 23 -21.49 2.87 -5.52
N ASP A 24 -21.85 3.26 -4.29
CA ASP A 24 -21.07 4.21 -3.48
C ASP A 24 -19.76 3.59 -2.97
N VAL A 25 -19.74 2.25 -2.89
CA VAL A 25 -18.57 1.45 -2.49
C VAL A 25 -17.77 0.98 -3.72
N GLY A 26 -18.27 1.19 -4.95
CA GLY A 26 -17.61 0.79 -6.20
C GLY A 26 -17.56 -0.71 -6.45
N LEU A 27 -18.57 -1.45 -6.02
CA LEU A 27 -18.74 -2.87 -6.35
C LEU A 27 -19.16 -3.11 -7.83
N ARG A 28 -18.79 -2.19 -8.72
CA ARG A 28 -19.06 -2.29 -10.16
C ARG A 28 -17.90 -2.98 -10.87
N ALA A 29 -18.23 -3.79 -11.89
CA ALA A 29 -17.21 -4.31 -12.80
C ALA A 29 -16.54 -3.13 -13.55
N PRO A 30 -15.20 -3.09 -13.63
CA PRO A 30 -14.50 -1.99 -14.29
C PRO A 30 -14.76 -2.00 -15.79
N ASP A 31 -14.94 -0.81 -16.37
CA ASP A 31 -14.93 -0.64 -17.83
C ASP A 31 -13.47 -0.63 -18.30
N TRP A 32 -13.01 -1.79 -18.78
CA TRP A 32 -11.62 -1.99 -19.18
C TRP A 32 -11.18 -1.11 -20.35
N ALA A 33 -12.10 -0.69 -21.23
CA ALA A 33 -11.76 0.12 -22.39
C ALA A 33 -11.30 1.52 -21.98
N VAL A 34 -12.07 2.18 -21.11
CA VAL A 34 -11.74 3.51 -20.56
C VAL A 34 -10.58 3.41 -19.57
N THR A 35 -10.55 2.35 -18.77
CA THR A 35 -9.50 2.18 -17.76
C THR A 35 -8.12 2.04 -18.41
N LEU A 36 -7.99 1.27 -19.50
CA LEU A 36 -6.71 1.04 -20.19
C LEU A 36 -6.13 2.28 -20.86
N GLU A 37 -6.96 3.25 -21.26
CA GLU A 37 -6.50 4.51 -21.88
C GLU A 37 -5.70 5.36 -20.87
N TRP A 38 -6.19 5.47 -19.64
CA TRP A 38 -5.58 6.29 -18.60
C TRP A 38 -4.56 5.53 -17.74
N LEU A 39 -4.62 4.20 -17.76
CA LEU A 39 -3.78 3.32 -16.94
C LEU A 39 -2.28 3.64 -17.06
N PRO A 40 -1.68 3.83 -18.24
CA PRO A 40 -0.24 4.08 -18.35
C PRO A 40 0.18 5.39 -17.67
N ALA A 41 -0.62 6.46 -17.84
CA ALA A 41 -0.35 7.76 -17.23
C ALA A 41 -0.51 7.70 -15.71
N THR A 42 -1.60 7.07 -15.22
CA THR A 42 -1.84 6.90 -13.78
C THR A 42 -0.77 6.03 -13.14
N VAL A 43 -0.40 4.91 -13.76
CA VAL A 43 0.68 4.04 -13.28
C VAL A 43 2.00 4.77 -13.28
N GLY A 44 2.32 5.55 -14.33
CA GLY A 44 3.55 6.33 -14.40
C GLY A 44 3.67 7.39 -13.30
N ILE A 45 2.62 8.19 -13.10
CA ILE A 45 2.57 9.22 -12.05
C ILE A 45 2.66 8.57 -10.67
N MET A 46 1.92 7.48 -10.44
CA MET A 46 1.94 6.79 -9.15
C MET A 46 3.26 6.06 -8.90
N ALA A 47 3.89 5.49 -9.92
CA ALA A 47 5.22 4.90 -9.81
C ALA A 47 6.26 5.95 -9.46
N LEU A 48 6.18 7.13 -10.09
CA LEU A 48 7.02 8.28 -9.75
C LEU A 48 6.78 8.73 -8.30
N TRP A 49 5.52 8.82 -7.89
CA TRP A 49 5.13 9.22 -6.53
C TRP A 49 5.57 8.20 -5.48
N LEU A 50 5.41 6.92 -5.75
CA LEU A 50 5.91 5.80 -4.95
C LEU A 50 7.44 5.85 -4.86
N ALA A 51 8.13 6.00 -5.99
CA ALA A 51 9.58 6.11 -6.03
C ALA A 51 10.07 7.34 -5.27
N PHE A 52 9.35 8.46 -5.33
CA PHE A 52 9.67 9.67 -4.60
C PHE A 52 9.48 9.49 -3.09
N LEU A 53 8.30 9.06 -2.63
CA LEU A 53 8.00 8.91 -1.20
C LEU A 53 8.80 7.78 -0.54
N TRP A 54 8.92 6.64 -1.22
CA TRP A 54 9.64 5.48 -0.71
C TRP A 54 11.15 5.64 -0.90
N GLY A 55 11.60 6.13 -2.06
CA GLY A 55 13.02 6.35 -2.37
C GLY A 55 13.64 7.45 -1.51
N ALA A 56 12.94 8.55 -1.25
CA ALA A 56 13.41 9.59 -0.34
C ALA A 56 13.56 9.07 1.10
N ALA A 57 12.67 8.16 1.54
CA ALA A 57 12.79 7.51 2.84
C ALA A 57 13.96 6.51 2.92
N TRP A 58 14.47 6.08 1.77
CA TRP A 58 15.51 5.08 1.60
C TRP A 58 16.91 5.67 1.36
N TRP A 59 17.01 6.87 0.77
CA TRP A 59 18.28 7.46 0.31
C TRP A 59 19.34 7.67 1.41
N GLY A 60 18.94 7.71 2.68
CA GLY A 60 19.84 8.02 3.81
C GLY A 60 20.22 6.82 4.70
N ARG A 61 20.03 5.56 4.29
CA ARG A 61 20.08 4.44 5.24
C ARG A 61 21.25 3.47 5.06
N PRO A 62 21.92 3.08 6.18
CA PRO A 62 22.87 1.98 6.15
C PRO A 62 22.15 0.66 5.87
N SER A 63 22.79 -0.19 5.06
CA SER A 63 22.29 -1.43 4.45
C SER A 63 21.92 -2.56 5.42
N ARG A 64 21.26 -2.26 6.54
CA ARG A 64 20.73 -3.29 7.44
C ARG A 64 19.40 -3.78 6.87
N PRO A 65 19.23 -5.10 6.69
CA PRO A 65 17.92 -5.65 6.33
C PRO A 65 16.97 -5.40 7.51
N PRO A 66 15.87 -4.63 7.36
CA PRO A 66 14.80 -4.63 8.35
C PRO A 66 14.25 -6.05 8.52
N ARG A 67 14.74 -6.75 9.55
CA ARG A 67 14.29 -8.08 9.97
C ARG A 67 12.84 -8.09 10.48
N ALA A 68 12.29 -6.93 10.86
CA ALA A 68 11.19 -6.91 11.82
C ALA A 68 9.77 -7.02 11.25
N ARG A 69 9.51 -6.81 9.95
CA ARG A 69 8.11 -6.77 9.47
C ARG A 69 7.80 -7.52 8.17
N LEU A 70 8.79 -7.76 7.31
CA LEU A 70 8.59 -8.55 6.08
C LEU A 70 8.51 -10.07 6.33
N TRP A 71 9.11 -10.54 7.43
CA TRP A 71 9.19 -11.97 7.77
C TRP A 71 8.31 -12.36 8.98
N GLY A 72 7.56 -11.41 9.54
CA GLY A 72 6.57 -11.70 10.60
C GLY A 72 5.24 -12.25 10.08
N TRP A 73 5.15 -12.52 8.79
CA TRP A 73 3.95 -13.02 8.12
C TRP A 73 4.10 -14.53 8.14
N GLY A 74 3.75 -15.12 9.28
CA GLY A 74 3.97 -16.54 9.56
C GLY A 74 3.23 -17.44 8.56
N ASN A 75 2.19 -16.91 7.90
CA ASN A 75 1.32 -17.66 7.01
C ASN A 75 1.11 -16.97 5.65
N ALA A 76 0.93 -17.76 4.59
CA ALA A 76 0.60 -17.27 3.25
C ALA A 76 -0.69 -16.42 3.21
N TRP A 77 -1.57 -16.60 4.19
CA TRP A 77 -2.84 -15.89 4.33
C TRP A 77 -2.73 -14.49 4.95
N ASP A 78 -1.61 -14.16 5.58
CA ASP A 78 -1.46 -12.84 6.23
C ASP A 78 -1.41 -11.72 5.19
N LEU A 79 -0.87 -12.00 4.00
CA LEU A 79 -0.78 -11.05 2.89
C LEU A 79 -2.12 -10.65 2.29
N PRO A 80 -2.95 -11.59 1.81
CA PRO A 80 -4.28 -11.26 1.33
C PRO A 80 -5.16 -10.67 2.43
N ALA A 81 -5.06 -11.14 3.68
CA ALA A 81 -5.83 -10.58 4.79
C ALA A 81 -5.45 -9.12 5.10
N TYR A 82 -4.15 -8.80 5.06
CA TYR A 82 -3.65 -7.44 5.24
C TYR A 82 -4.12 -6.50 4.12
N LEU A 83 -4.04 -6.95 2.87
CA LEU A 83 -4.52 -6.20 1.71
C LEU A 83 -6.03 -5.96 1.77
N ALA A 84 -6.80 -7.02 2.04
CA ALA A 84 -8.25 -6.96 2.15
C ALA A 84 -8.69 -6.03 3.29
N PHE A 85 -8.06 -6.11 4.47
CA PHE A 85 -8.37 -5.23 5.59
C PHE A 85 -8.14 -3.75 5.24
N HIS A 86 -7.00 -3.44 4.62
CA HIS A 86 -6.71 -2.06 4.26
C HIS A 86 -7.61 -1.52 3.17
N GLU A 87 -7.97 -2.33 2.17
CA GLU A 87 -8.91 -1.92 1.13
C GLU A 87 -10.33 -1.79 1.69
N ALA A 88 -10.78 -2.72 2.55
CA ALA A 88 -12.08 -2.66 3.21
C ALA A 88 -12.20 -1.42 4.10
N SER A 89 -11.17 -1.08 4.87
CA SER A 89 -11.15 0.15 5.68
C SER A 89 -11.27 1.41 4.81
N LEU A 90 -10.67 1.39 3.61
CA LEU A 90 -10.74 2.51 2.68
C LEU A 90 -12.12 2.54 2.00
N ALA A 91 -12.67 1.41 1.62
CA ALA A 91 -14.01 1.27 1.05
C ALA A 91 -15.09 1.76 2.02
N LEU A 92 -14.98 1.44 3.32
CA LEU A 92 -15.84 1.97 4.37
C LEU A 92 -15.78 3.49 4.44
N LEU A 93 -14.57 4.07 4.45
CA LEU A 93 -14.39 5.52 4.47
C LEU A 93 -14.95 6.19 3.22
N ARG A 94 -14.79 5.56 2.05
CA ARG A 94 -15.36 6.04 0.78
C ARG A 94 -16.88 5.99 0.81
N GLY A 95 -17.48 4.90 1.26
CA GLY A 95 -18.93 4.79 1.42
C GLY A 95 -19.48 5.80 2.42
N ALA A 96 -18.77 6.06 3.52
CA ALA A 96 -19.16 7.05 4.52
C ALA A 96 -19.07 8.50 4.00
N LEU A 97 -18.04 8.81 3.22
CA LEU A 97 -17.79 10.17 2.70
C LEU A 97 -18.48 10.44 1.36
N GLY A 98 -18.84 9.40 0.62
CA GLY A 98 -19.45 9.46 -0.71
C GLY A 98 -20.73 10.31 -0.74
N PRO A 99 -21.70 10.11 0.18
CA PRO A 99 -22.92 10.90 0.22
C PRO A 99 -22.68 12.40 0.50
N ALA A 100 -21.64 12.74 1.28
CA ALA A 100 -21.38 14.12 1.67
C ALA A 100 -20.53 14.89 0.65
N LEU A 101 -19.58 14.22 -0.01
CA LEU A 101 -18.57 14.86 -0.88
C LEU A 101 -18.67 14.44 -2.35
N GLY A 102 -19.51 13.46 -2.68
CA GLY A 102 -19.55 12.81 -3.99
C GLY A 102 -18.46 11.75 -4.14
N SER A 103 -18.57 10.92 -5.19
CA SER A 103 -17.66 9.79 -5.43
C SER A 103 -16.20 10.20 -5.64
N TYR A 104 -15.96 11.26 -6.39
CA TYR A 104 -14.61 11.76 -6.68
C TYR A 104 -13.92 12.30 -5.43
N TRP A 105 -14.51 13.29 -4.74
CA TRP A 105 -13.90 13.90 -3.56
C TRP A 105 -13.97 12.98 -2.33
N GLY A 106 -14.99 12.13 -2.21
CA GLY A 106 -15.07 11.11 -1.17
C GLY A 106 -13.91 10.11 -1.25
N ALA A 107 -13.48 9.71 -2.46
CA ALA A 107 -12.34 8.82 -2.66
C ALA A 107 -11.01 9.41 -2.17
N TRP A 108 -10.77 10.70 -2.43
CA TRP A 108 -9.56 11.39 -1.98
C TRP A 108 -9.60 11.71 -0.48
N SER A 109 -10.73 12.20 0.02
CA SER A 109 -10.92 12.49 1.44
C SER A 109 -10.78 11.25 2.31
N ALA A 110 -11.18 10.06 1.82
CA ALA A 110 -10.96 8.80 2.53
C ALA A 110 -9.46 8.52 2.76
N VAL A 111 -8.60 8.76 1.77
CA VAL A 111 -7.15 8.58 1.90
C VAL A 111 -6.56 9.60 2.88
N ILE A 112 -6.98 10.86 2.75
CA ILE A 112 -6.52 11.94 3.65
C ILE A 112 -6.92 11.61 5.09
N LEU A 113 -8.19 11.28 5.33
CA LEU A 113 -8.70 10.98 6.66
C LEU A 113 -8.01 9.75 7.26
N LYS A 114 -7.83 8.67 6.49
CA LYS A 114 -7.10 7.48 6.93
C LYS A 114 -5.64 7.82 7.28
N GLY A 115 -4.98 8.64 6.46
CA GLY A 115 -3.63 9.12 6.71
C GLY A 115 -3.54 9.98 7.97
N SER A 116 -4.46 10.93 8.14
CA SER A 116 -4.55 11.79 9.34
C SER A 116 -4.79 10.96 10.59
N LEU A 117 -5.71 9.99 10.56
CA LEU A 117 -5.95 9.09 11.68
C LEU A 117 -4.72 8.23 12.00
N ALA A 118 -3.99 7.77 10.99
CA ALA A 118 -2.74 7.05 11.19
C ALA A 118 -1.68 7.93 11.86
N ILE A 119 -1.59 9.22 11.51
CA ILE A 119 -0.67 10.18 12.15
C ILE A 119 -1.11 10.53 13.57
N LEU A 120 -2.41 10.63 13.84
CA LEU A 120 -2.93 10.93 15.18
C LEU A 120 -2.83 9.73 16.13
N ALA A 121 -2.80 8.51 15.60
CA ALA A 121 -2.63 7.32 16.40
C ALA A 121 -1.22 7.28 17.03
N PRO A 122 -1.10 6.99 18.35
CA PRO A 122 0.19 6.95 19.03
C PRO A 122 1.16 5.94 18.40
N GLY A 123 0.66 4.83 17.86
CA GLY A 123 1.45 3.84 17.13
C GLY A 123 1.95 4.30 15.75
N GLY A 124 1.29 5.26 15.11
CA GLY A 124 1.71 5.79 13.81
C GLY A 124 2.80 6.85 13.94
N VAL A 125 2.71 7.73 14.93
CA VAL A 125 3.77 8.70 15.23
C VAL A 125 5.08 8.00 15.60
N THR A 126 5.02 6.97 16.44
CA THR A 126 6.21 6.19 16.81
C THR A 126 6.79 5.46 15.61
N SER A 127 5.96 4.82 14.79
CA SER A 127 6.41 4.14 13.56
C SER A 127 7.01 5.08 12.51
N LEU A 128 6.59 6.35 12.47
CA LEU A 128 7.17 7.38 11.58
C LEU A 128 8.51 7.91 12.10
N ARG A 129 8.70 7.94 13.42
CA ARG A 129 9.96 8.34 14.07
C ARG A 129 11.01 7.25 13.98
N GLU A 130 10.60 5.99 14.08
CA GLU A 130 11.51 4.85 13.92
C GLU A 130 11.98 4.76 12.47
N PRO A 131 13.29 4.82 12.22
CA PRO A 131 13.83 4.67 10.89
C PRO A 131 13.27 3.38 10.29
N ASP A 132 13.49 2.22 10.88
CA ASP A 132 13.17 0.92 10.27
C ASP A 132 11.70 0.73 9.86
N HIS A 133 10.75 1.44 10.50
CA HIS A 133 9.32 1.35 10.22
C HIS A 133 8.79 2.41 9.25
N ARG A 134 9.41 3.61 9.20
CA ARG A 134 9.00 4.72 8.33
C ARG A 134 8.78 4.36 6.85
N PRO A 135 9.64 3.59 6.15
CA PRO A 135 9.43 3.33 4.72
C PRO A 135 8.20 2.45 4.46
N TRP A 136 7.84 1.58 5.40
CA TRP A 136 6.67 0.71 5.29
C TRP A 136 5.37 1.46 5.55
N VAL A 137 5.38 2.41 6.48
CA VAL A 137 4.24 3.31 6.71
C VAL A 137 4.00 4.18 5.47
N LEU A 138 5.06 4.78 4.92
CA LEU A 138 4.97 5.60 3.71
C LEU A 138 4.55 4.80 2.48
N LEU A 139 5.04 3.57 2.33
CA LEU A 139 4.60 2.66 1.27
C LEU A 139 3.10 2.37 1.39
N THR A 140 2.62 2.07 2.60
CA THR A 140 1.19 1.80 2.85
C THR A 140 0.32 3.00 2.50
N ALA A 141 0.77 4.21 2.87
CA ALA A 141 0.09 5.45 2.50
C ALA A 141 0.11 5.65 0.97
N ALA A 142 1.24 5.45 0.30
CA ALA A 142 1.33 5.56 -1.16
C ALA A 142 0.42 4.55 -1.87
N LEU A 143 0.29 3.34 -1.33
CA LEU A 143 -0.65 2.33 -1.84
C LEU A 143 -2.12 2.72 -1.61
N ASP A 144 -2.45 3.46 -0.55
CA ASP A 144 -3.79 4.02 -0.33
C ASP A 144 -4.11 5.09 -1.41
N TRP A 145 -3.14 5.95 -1.76
CA TRP A 145 -3.27 6.91 -2.86
C TRP A 145 -3.45 6.21 -4.22
N LEU A 146 -2.63 5.19 -4.50
CA LEU A 146 -2.74 4.40 -5.73
C LEU A 146 -4.09 3.68 -5.84
N SER A 147 -4.58 3.08 -4.74
CA SER A 147 -5.89 2.43 -4.70
C SER A 147 -7.02 3.43 -4.98
N SER A 148 -7.00 4.61 -4.38
CA SER A 148 -8.01 5.64 -4.67
C SER A 148 -7.91 6.19 -6.09
N ALA A 149 -6.72 6.34 -6.65
CA ALA A 149 -6.57 6.73 -8.06
C ALA A 149 -7.17 5.68 -9.01
N ALA A 150 -6.89 4.40 -8.77
CA ALA A 150 -7.46 3.29 -9.53
C ALA A 150 -8.99 3.21 -9.39
N MET A 151 -9.51 3.46 -8.19
CA MET A 151 -10.94 3.53 -7.92
C MET A 151 -11.61 4.70 -8.66
N VAL A 152 -11.03 5.89 -8.62
CA VAL A 152 -11.59 7.10 -9.28
C VAL A 152 -11.61 6.94 -10.80
N THR A 153 -10.56 6.33 -11.37
CA THR A 153 -10.45 6.14 -12.82
C THR A 153 -11.34 5.00 -13.34
N SER A 154 -11.45 3.90 -12.61
CA SER A 154 -12.21 2.72 -13.06
C SER A 154 -13.63 2.61 -12.51
N GLY A 155 -13.95 3.38 -11.45
CA GLY A 155 -15.18 3.22 -10.67
C GLY A 155 -15.27 1.89 -9.91
N SER A 156 -14.18 1.12 -9.84
CA SER A 156 -14.18 -0.25 -9.33
C SER A 156 -13.22 -0.46 -8.17
N LEU A 157 -13.75 -1.05 -7.09
CA LEU A 157 -12.98 -1.47 -5.93
C LEU A 157 -11.97 -2.58 -6.29
N TRP A 158 -12.29 -3.41 -7.27
CA TRP A 158 -11.38 -4.46 -7.76
C TRP A 158 -10.11 -3.88 -8.38
N ALA A 159 -10.22 -2.77 -9.12
CA ALA A 159 -9.06 -2.10 -9.68
C ALA A 159 -8.15 -1.55 -8.56
N GLY A 160 -8.74 -0.99 -7.50
CA GLY A 160 -8.02 -0.55 -6.30
C GLY A 160 -7.24 -1.68 -5.64
N LEU A 161 -7.87 -2.84 -5.44
CA LEU A 161 -7.26 -4.03 -4.86
C LEU A 161 -6.09 -4.56 -5.72
N ILE A 162 -6.29 -4.66 -7.04
CA ILE A 162 -5.27 -5.11 -7.99
C ILE A 162 -4.08 -4.13 -7.99
N ALA A 163 -4.35 -2.82 -8.05
CA ALA A 163 -3.31 -1.81 -8.03
C ALA A 163 -2.49 -1.87 -6.73
N ARG A 164 -3.16 -2.10 -5.59
CA ARG A 164 -2.51 -2.29 -4.29
C ARG A 164 -1.61 -3.52 -4.27
N PHE A 165 -2.08 -4.65 -4.80
CA PHE A 165 -1.33 -5.89 -4.88
C PHE A 165 -0.08 -5.73 -5.77
N VAL A 166 -0.24 -5.17 -6.97
CA VAL A 166 0.86 -4.94 -7.91
C VAL A 166 1.88 -3.97 -7.34
N GLY A 167 1.44 -2.87 -6.71
CA GLY A 167 2.31 -1.90 -6.06
C GLY A 167 3.12 -2.51 -4.91
N LEU A 168 2.48 -3.31 -4.05
CA LEU A 168 3.16 -4.01 -2.97
C LEU A 168 4.17 -5.03 -3.53
N ALA A 169 3.78 -5.85 -4.50
CA ALA A 169 4.66 -6.82 -5.14
C ALA A 169 5.89 -6.14 -5.77
N SER A 170 5.69 -5.02 -6.46
CA SER A 170 6.76 -4.24 -7.09
C SER A 170 7.74 -3.69 -6.05
N ALA A 171 7.24 -3.15 -4.94
CA ALA A 171 8.07 -2.67 -3.84
C ALA A 171 8.88 -3.80 -3.18
N LEU A 172 8.29 -4.99 -3.03
CA LEU A 172 8.98 -6.18 -2.52
C LEU A 172 10.11 -6.63 -3.45
N VAL A 173 9.87 -6.62 -4.76
CA VAL A 173 10.89 -6.97 -5.76
C VAL A 173 12.03 -5.94 -5.74
N ALA A 174 11.72 -4.65 -5.77
CA ALA A 174 12.71 -3.57 -5.70
C ALA A 174 13.57 -3.68 -4.44
N TYR A 175 12.94 -3.96 -3.30
CA TYR A 175 13.62 -4.19 -2.03
C TYR A 175 14.59 -5.40 -2.09
N ARG A 176 14.15 -6.54 -2.64
CA ARG A 176 15.00 -7.73 -2.80
C ARG A 176 16.19 -7.47 -3.71
N LEU A 177 15.99 -6.74 -4.81
CA LEU A 177 17.05 -6.39 -5.75
C LEU A 177 18.09 -5.47 -5.11
N ALA A 178 17.65 -4.44 -4.39
CA ALA A 178 18.56 -3.53 -3.71
C ALA A 178 19.35 -4.21 -2.57
N GLY A 179 18.73 -5.14 -1.84
CA GLY A 179 19.42 -5.95 -0.84
C GLY A 179 20.53 -6.83 -1.43
N ARG A 180 20.30 -7.40 -2.63
CA ARG A 180 21.32 -8.18 -3.36
C ARG A 180 22.48 -7.30 -3.83
N ALA A 181 22.19 -6.13 -4.38
CA ALA A 181 23.21 -5.17 -4.84
C ALA A 181 24.09 -4.68 -3.67
N ALA A 182 23.51 -4.42 -2.50
CA ALA A 182 24.25 -4.03 -1.31
C ALA A 182 25.16 -5.15 -0.77
N HIS A 183 24.73 -6.42 -0.84
CA HIS A 183 25.55 -7.57 -0.47
C HIS A 183 26.75 -7.74 -1.40
N GLN A 184 26.55 -7.60 -2.72
CA GLN A 184 27.63 -7.72 -3.71
C GLN A 184 28.70 -6.63 -3.56
N LYS A 185 28.32 -5.39 -3.26
CA LYS A 185 29.27 -4.30 -3.01
C LYS A 185 30.15 -4.57 -1.77
N LYS A 186 29.59 -5.22 -0.75
CA LYS A 186 30.31 -5.56 0.49
C LYS A 186 31.28 -6.73 0.28
N THR A 187 30.92 -7.72 -0.53
CA THR A 187 31.81 -8.85 -0.87
C THR A 187 32.86 -8.49 -1.92
N GLY A 188 32.57 -7.52 -2.81
CA GLY A 188 33.52 -7.02 -3.82
C GLY A 188 34.57 -6.04 -3.28
N CYS A 189 34.36 -5.45 -2.10
CA CYS A 189 35.34 -4.61 -1.41
C CYS A 189 36.20 -5.36 -0.38
N LEU A 190 36.05 -6.68 -0.24
CA LEU A 190 37.01 -7.47 0.53
C LEU A 190 38.30 -7.55 -0.30
N PRO A 191 39.43 -6.97 0.17
CA PRO A 191 40.67 -7.01 -0.56
C PRO A 191 41.08 -8.46 -0.80
N SER A 192 41.49 -8.74 -2.03
CA SER A 192 42.02 -10.03 -2.49
C SER A 192 43.33 -10.45 -1.81
N SER A 193 43.70 -9.85 -0.67
CA SER A 193 44.96 -10.11 0.04
C SER A 193 44.92 -11.34 0.95
N GLU A 194 43.78 -12.02 1.11
CA GLU A 194 43.65 -13.26 1.88
C GLU A 194 43.61 -14.55 1.04
N ARG A 195 43.82 -14.46 -0.28
CA ARG A 195 44.08 -15.67 -1.09
C ARG A 195 45.58 -15.95 -1.13
N GLN A 196 46.11 -16.48 -0.02
CA GLN A 196 47.25 -17.40 -0.07
C GLN A 196 46.72 -18.81 0.20
N PRO A 197 46.90 -19.72 -0.76
CA PRO A 197 47.41 -21.04 -0.44
C PRO A 197 48.82 -21.17 -1.01
N GLU A 198 49.59 -21.91 -0.22
CA GLU A 198 51.03 -22.17 -0.23
C GLU A 198 51.60 -22.68 -1.55
#